data_AF-A0A1D8NIS4-F1
#
_entry.id   AF-A0A1D8NIS4-F1
#
_cell.length_a   1.000
_cell.length_b   1.000
_cell.length_c   1.000
_cell.angle_alpha   90.00
_cell.angle_beta   90.00
_cell.angle_gamma   90.00
#
_symmetry.space_group_name_H-M   'P 1'
#
loop_
_entity.id
_entity.type
_entity.pdbx_description
1 polymer ?
#
loop_
_entity_poly.entity_id
_entity_poly.type
_entity_poly.pdbx_seq_one_letter_code
_entity_poly.pdbx_strand_id
1 'polypeptide(L)'
;MYNGTFNLGPITLTAPNVSSIPPPIYKHSIPPLVSWISDENLALLLPIICYWTSGIMFHIIDQYELLEQYRIHTPEEVTKRNKCTFAEVVRDVIKQHMLQTALGLLLNYFEEPNTTGHEAHDIWTWQVRFGGQTSPAKAWLAAFAYTYLLPFVKISFAFFILDSWQYFLHRAMHQSKWLYKKFHSRHHRLYVPYAIGALYNTALEGVLMDSCGAGLAYMVSGLTTREAIWFFCFSTLKTVDDHCGYCIPWDPFQILFPNNAVYHDIHHQSFGIKTNFSQPFFTFWDRILNTEYHGTRGYVQKQKEITAQKYKEWVESRSGSSSEDENKAKATEVAGKSTGASTSEQVVSSRLE
;
A
#
# COMPACT_ATOMS: atom_id res chain seq x y z
N MET A 1 41.11 -30.65 -2.16
CA MET A 1 40.44 -30.22 -0.91
C MET A 1 40.66 -28.73 -0.77
N TYR A 2 39.65 -27.93 -1.07
CA TYR A 2 39.67 -26.48 -0.86
C TYR A 2 38.36 -26.17 -0.14
N ASN A 3 38.43 -26.10 1.19
CA ASN A 3 37.29 -25.78 2.05
C ASN A 3 37.22 -24.25 2.17
N GLY A 4 36.58 -23.61 1.19
CA GLY A 4 36.18 -22.21 1.31
C GLY A 4 34.80 -22.13 1.95
N THR A 5 34.74 -21.69 3.20
CA THR A 5 33.50 -21.34 3.90
C THR A 5 33.15 -19.87 3.60
N PHE A 6 31.96 -19.61 3.06
CA PHE A 6 31.36 -18.29 3.03
C PHE A 6 30.22 -18.24 4.05
N ASN A 7 30.33 -17.34 5.03
CA ASN A 7 29.36 -17.19 6.12
C ASN A 7 28.31 -16.14 5.72
N LEU A 8 27.05 -16.56 5.57
CA LEU A 8 25.88 -15.69 5.38
C LEU A 8 24.82 -15.99 6.45
N GLY A 9 25.17 -15.84 7.74
CA GLY A 9 24.24 -16.03 8.85
C GLY A 9 24.01 -17.50 9.24
N PRO A 10 22.84 -17.89 9.78
CA PRO A 10 22.64 -19.21 10.42
C PRO A 10 22.65 -20.40 9.44
N ILE A 11 22.86 -20.15 8.15
CA ILE A 11 22.94 -21.18 7.13
C ILE A 11 24.41 -21.30 6.71
N THR A 12 25.11 -22.29 7.25
CA THR A 12 26.47 -22.63 6.79
C THR A 12 26.36 -23.35 5.45
N LEU A 13 26.64 -22.59 4.40
CA LEU A 13 26.59 -23.03 3.02
C LEU A 13 27.98 -23.54 2.60
N THR A 14 28.30 -24.81 2.92
CA THR A 14 29.44 -25.53 2.32
C THR A 14 29.05 -26.02 0.93
N ALA A 15 29.92 -25.85 -0.06
CA ALA A 15 29.58 -26.19 -1.44
C ALA A 15 29.24 -27.69 -1.50
N PRO A 16 27.98 -28.06 -1.83
CA PRO A 16 27.59 -29.44 -1.67
C PRO A 16 28.35 -30.25 -2.71
N ASN A 17 29.10 -31.25 -2.25
CA ASN A 17 29.49 -32.36 -3.09
C ASN A 17 28.15 -33.00 -3.48
N VAL A 18 27.66 -32.69 -4.69
CA VAL A 18 26.28 -33.05 -5.04
C VAL A 18 26.21 -34.57 -5.07
N SER A 19 25.43 -35.16 -4.16
CA SER A 19 25.30 -36.61 -4.05
C SER A 19 24.81 -37.18 -5.39
N SER A 20 25.27 -38.37 -5.78
CA SER A 20 24.70 -39.10 -6.92
C SER A 20 23.31 -39.69 -6.61
N ILE A 21 22.96 -39.76 -5.33
CA ILE A 21 21.70 -40.29 -4.82
C ILE A 21 20.80 -39.11 -4.38
N PRO A 22 19.52 -39.07 -4.79
CA PRO A 22 18.59 -38.04 -4.35
C PRO A 22 18.38 -38.07 -2.83
N PRO A 23 18.35 -36.92 -2.15
CA PRO A 23 17.91 -36.83 -0.76
C PRO A 23 16.49 -37.39 -0.60
N PRO A 24 16.19 -38.16 0.47
CA PRO A 24 14.84 -38.64 0.72
C PRO A 24 13.87 -37.48 0.98
N ILE A 25 12.61 -37.64 0.57
CA ILE A 25 11.53 -36.68 0.85
C ILE A 25 10.79 -37.12 2.10
N TYR A 26 10.74 -36.25 3.11
CA TYR A 26 9.99 -36.48 4.35
C TYR A 26 9.02 -35.31 4.57
N LYS A 27 7.86 -35.40 3.91
CA LYS A 27 6.83 -34.35 4.01
C LYS A 27 6.25 -34.28 5.41
N HIS A 28 6.26 -33.08 5.99
CA HIS A 28 5.59 -32.77 7.23
C HIS A 28 4.93 -31.40 7.13
N SER A 29 3.90 -31.17 7.95
CA SER A 29 3.22 -29.88 8.00
C SER A 29 4.19 -28.78 8.43
N ILE A 30 4.14 -27.65 7.73
CA ILE A 30 4.94 -26.47 8.11
C ILE A 30 4.37 -25.89 9.41
N PRO A 31 5.19 -25.63 10.44
CA PRO A 31 4.77 -24.89 11.62
C PRO A 31 4.36 -23.46 11.23
N PRO A 32 3.25 -22.92 11.75
CA PRO A 32 2.82 -21.56 11.43
C PRO A 32 3.89 -20.50 11.74
N LEU A 33 3.93 -19.42 10.95
CA LEU A 33 4.81 -18.26 11.19
C LEU A 33 4.56 -17.62 12.55
N VAL A 34 3.31 -17.65 13.00
CA VAL A 34 2.85 -17.08 14.26
C VAL A 34 2.05 -18.14 15.00
N SER A 35 2.45 -18.47 16.23
CA SER A 35 1.98 -19.67 16.94
C SER A 35 0.47 -19.75 17.22
N TRP A 36 -0.26 -18.63 17.14
CA TRP A 36 -1.69 -18.55 17.45
C TRP A 36 -2.61 -18.46 16.24
N ILE A 37 -2.08 -18.43 15.01
CA ILE A 37 -2.85 -18.34 13.77
C ILE A 37 -2.19 -19.17 12.67
N SER A 38 -2.99 -19.88 11.87
CA SER A 38 -2.46 -20.62 10.72
C SER A 38 -1.98 -19.65 9.63
N ASP A 39 -1.05 -20.07 8.77
CA ASP A 39 -0.51 -19.21 7.71
C ASP A 39 -1.61 -18.80 6.70
N GLU A 40 -2.60 -19.67 6.46
CA GLU A 40 -3.74 -19.41 5.58
C GLU A 40 -4.67 -18.33 6.16
N ASN A 41 -4.93 -18.37 7.47
CA ASN A 41 -5.71 -17.33 8.15
C ASN A 41 -4.92 -16.03 8.29
N LEU A 42 -3.60 -16.11 8.46
CA LEU A 42 -2.70 -14.96 8.46
C LEU A 42 -2.70 -14.27 7.09
N ALA A 43 -2.78 -15.03 5.99
CA ALA A 43 -2.91 -14.49 4.63
C ALA A 43 -4.20 -13.68 4.41
N LEU A 44 -5.25 -13.95 5.17
CA LEU A 44 -6.49 -13.17 5.16
C LEU A 44 -6.42 -11.94 6.08
N LEU A 45 -5.84 -12.11 7.27
CA LEU A 45 -5.80 -11.07 8.30
C LEU A 45 -4.76 -9.98 8.02
N LEU A 46 -3.55 -10.36 7.62
CA LEU A 46 -2.43 -9.43 7.54
C LEU A 46 -2.62 -8.32 6.48
N PRO A 47 -3.16 -8.58 5.29
CA PRO A 47 -3.47 -7.51 4.33
C PRO A 47 -4.46 -6.48 4.88
N ILE A 48 -5.44 -6.90 5.69
CA ILE A 48 -6.39 -5.99 6.35
C ILE A 48 -5.65 -5.10 7.36
N ILE A 49 -4.74 -5.67 8.14
CA ILE A 49 -3.89 -4.91 9.06
C ILE A 49 -3.05 -3.90 8.27
N CYS A 50 -2.36 -4.33 7.21
CA CYS A 50 -1.57 -3.45 6.34
C CYS A 50 -2.41 -2.31 5.76
N TYR A 51 -3.64 -2.60 5.31
CA TYR A 51 -4.58 -1.61 4.80
C TYR A 51 -4.86 -0.51 5.83
N TRP A 52 -5.32 -0.90 7.02
CA TRP A 52 -5.70 0.07 8.05
C TRP A 52 -4.49 0.77 8.65
N THR A 53 -3.36 0.08 8.84
CA THR A 53 -2.14 0.73 9.34
C THR A 53 -1.65 1.80 8.37
N SER A 54 -1.54 1.50 7.07
CA SER A 54 -1.11 2.48 6.06
C SER A 54 -2.16 3.58 5.86
N GLY A 55 -3.43 3.22 5.76
CA GLY A 55 -4.53 4.16 5.61
C GLY A 55 -4.64 5.14 6.79
N ILE A 56 -4.54 4.66 8.03
CA ILE A 56 -4.54 5.50 9.24
C ILE A 56 -3.28 6.36 9.31
N MET A 57 -2.10 5.83 8.94
CA MET A 57 -0.87 6.62 8.86
C MET A 57 -1.05 7.83 7.94
N PHE A 58 -1.52 7.64 6.71
CA PHE A 58 -1.80 8.75 5.79
C PHE A 58 -2.94 9.64 6.27
N HIS A 59 -3.95 9.10 6.94
CA HIS A 59 -4.99 9.90 7.56
C HIS A 59 -4.45 10.79 8.69
N ILE A 60 -3.52 10.31 9.51
CA ILE A 60 -2.83 11.12 10.53
C ILE A 60 -2.00 12.21 9.86
N ILE A 61 -1.22 11.87 8.81
CA ILE A 61 -0.47 12.86 8.02
C ILE A 61 -1.41 13.97 7.54
N ASP A 62 -2.60 13.60 7.07
CA ASP A 62 -3.61 14.53 6.56
C ASP A 62 -4.25 15.41 7.64
N GLN A 63 -4.66 14.82 8.76
CA GLN A 63 -5.36 15.56 9.83
C GLN A 63 -4.43 16.49 10.61
N TYR A 64 -3.14 16.13 10.72
CA TYR A 64 -2.13 16.95 11.38
C TYR A 64 -1.31 17.80 10.41
N GLU A 65 -1.66 17.79 9.11
CA GLU A 65 -1.05 18.63 8.07
C GLU A 65 0.49 18.49 8.04
N LEU A 66 1.00 17.26 8.21
CA LEU A 66 2.43 17.01 8.44
C LEU A 66 3.29 17.12 7.18
N LEU A 67 2.69 16.92 6.00
CA LEU A 67 3.39 16.84 4.70
C LEU A 67 2.68 17.65 3.61
N GLU A 68 2.09 18.80 3.97
CA GLU A 68 1.31 19.64 3.05
C GLU A 68 2.06 20.04 1.78
N GLN A 69 3.39 20.22 1.84
CA GLN A 69 4.21 20.54 0.66
C GLN A 69 4.22 19.42 -0.41
N TYR A 70 3.84 18.19 -0.04
CA TYR A 70 3.76 17.03 -0.94
C TYR A 70 2.33 16.65 -1.31
N ARG A 71 1.34 17.36 -0.77
CA ARG A 71 -0.08 17.07 -0.99
C ARG A 71 -0.48 17.44 -2.42
N ILE A 72 -1.26 16.58 -3.08
CA ILE A 72 -1.69 16.79 -4.47
C ILE A 72 -2.86 17.78 -4.55
N HIS A 73 -3.86 17.63 -3.66
CA HIS A 73 -5.05 18.49 -3.60
C HIS A 73 -5.29 18.99 -2.19
N THR A 74 -5.85 20.19 -2.08
CA THR A 74 -6.04 20.87 -0.80
C THR A 74 -7.22 20.30 0.00
N PRO A 75 -7.24 20.44 1.35
CA PRO A 75 -8.36 19.94 2.17
C PRO A 75 -9.74 20.42 1.71
N GLU A 76 -9.84 21.67 1.22
CA GLU A 76 -11.10 22.20 0.71
C GLU A 76 -11.53 21.49 -0.57
N GLU A 77 -10.60 21.09 -1.43
CA GLU A 77 -10.89 20.33 -2.65
C GLU A 77 -11.35 18.92 -2.32
N VAL A 78 -10.70 18.24 -1.37
CA VAL A 78 -11.14 16.94 -0.86
C VAL A 78 -12.60 17.02 -0.42
N THR A 79 -12.94 18.02 0.40
CA THR A 79 -14.29 18.18 0.96
C THR A 79 -15.32 18.59 -0.09
N LYS A 80 -14.99 19.51 -1.00
CA LYS A 80 -15.94 20.06 -1.98
C LYS A 80 -16.16 19.16 -3.19
N ARG A 81 -15.14 18.39 -3.59
CA ARG A 81 -15.18 17.63 -4.86
C ARG A 81 -15.56 16.17 -4.67
N ASN A 82 -15.27 15.59 -3.49
CA ASN A 82 -15.73 14.24 -3.18
C ASN A 82 -17.26 14.20 -3.00
N LYS A 83 -17.88 13.18 -3.59
CA LYS A 83 -19.34 12.98 -3.61
C LYS A 83 -19.79 11.90 -2.63
N CYS A 84 -18.98 11.60 -1.63
CA CYS A 84 -19.24 10.65 -0.57
C CYS A 84 -18.66 11.16 0.75
N THR A 85 -19.24 10.74 1.87
CA THR A 85 -18.70 11.09 3.19
C THR A 85 -17.63 10.09 3.62
N PHE A 86 -16.73 10.51 4.52
CA PHE A 86 -15.73 9.63 5.10
C PHE A 86 -16.35 8.39 5.78
N ALA A 87 -17.47 8.58 6.49
CA ALA A 87 -18.20 7.49 7.13
C ALA A 87 -18.79 6.48 6.13
N GLU A 88 -19.29 6.95 4.97
CA GLU A 88 -19.73 6.06 3.90
C GLU A 88 -18.57 5.21 3.36
N VAL A 89 -17.39 5.83 3.21
CA VAL A 89 -16.18 5.14 2.75
C VAL A 89 -15.75 4.06 3.72
N VAL A 90 -15.57 4.39 5.01
CA VAL A 90 -15.18 3.44 6.05
C VAL A 90 -16.16 2.26 6.14
N ARG A 91 -17.47 2.54 6.12
CA ARG A 91 -18.51 1.50 6.16
C ARG A 91 -18.37 0.52 4.98
N ASP A 92 -18.17 1.04 3.78
CA ASP A 92 -18.13 0.20 2.57
C ASP A 92 -16.84 -0.63 2.51
N VAL A 93 -15.71 -0.05 2.94
CA VAL A 93 -14.43 -0.77 3.08
C VAL A 93 -14.55 -1.90 4.11
N ILE A 94 -15.18 -1.67 5.27
CA ILE A 94 -15.43 -2.72 6.27
C ILE A 94 -16.27 -3.86 5.66
N LYS A 95 -17.34 -3.54 4.93
CA LYS A 95 -18.17 -4.54 4.24
C LYS A 95 -17.36 -5.34 3.23
N GLN A 96 -16.47 -4.67 2.50
CA GLN A 96 -15.59 -5.33 1.55
C GLN A 96 -14.64 -6.30 2.25
N HIS A 97 -13.95 -5.88 3.32
CA HIS A 97 -13.09 -6.78 4.09
C HIS A 97 -13.85 -7.99 4.67
N MET A 98 -15.07 -7.80 5.18
CA MET A 98 -15.91 -8.91 5.65
C MET A 98 -16.20 -9.91 4.52
N LEU A 99 -16.58 -9.42 3.35
CA LEU A 99 -16.88 -10.26 2.19
C LEU A 99 -15.63 -10.98 1.66
N GLN A 100 -14.51 -10.26 1.54
CA GLN A 100 -13.23 -10.82 1.11
C GLN A 100 -12.72 -11.89 2.09
N THR A 101 -12.86 -11.65 3.40
CA THR A 101 -12.50 -12.63 4.44
C THR A 101 -13.39 -13.87 4.35
N ALA A 102 -14.71 -13.69 4.19
CA ALA A 102 -15.63 -14.82 4.05
C ALA A 102 -15.32 -15.67 2.80
N LEU A 103 -15.02 -15.03 1.66
CA LEU A 103 -14.58 -15.71 0.45
C LEU A 103 -13.24 -16.42 0.66
N GLY A 104 -12.28 -15.77 1.31
CA GLY A 104 -10.99 -16.36 1.63
C GLY A 104 -11.11 -17.60 2.53
N LEU A 105 -11.91 -17.54 3.59
CA LEU A 105 -12.17 -18.68 4.46
C LEU A 105 -12.82 -19.85 3.70
N LEU A 106 -13.72 -19.55 2.75
CA LEU A 106 -14.31 -20.57 1.88
C LEU A 106 -13.25 -21.21 0.97
N LEU A 107 -12.33 -20.42 0.41
CA LEU A 107 -11.27 -20.93 -0.46
C LEU A 107 -10.24 -21.76 0.33
N ASN A 108 -9.85 -21.30 1.51
CA ASN A 108 -8.92 -22.02 2.40
C ASN A 108 -9.45 -23.40 2.79
N TYR A 109 -10.78 -23.60 2.83
CA TYR A 109 -11.38 -24.92 3.08
C TYR A 109 -11.00 -25.97 2.02
N PHE A 110 -10.73 -25.53 0.79
CA PHE A 110 -10.34 -26.40 -0.33
C PHE A 110 -8.82 -26.46 -0.54
N GLU A 111 -8.04 -25.75 0.28
CA GLU A 111 -6.60 -25.66 0.15
C GLU A 111 -5.92 -26.87 0.80
N GLU A 112 -4.91 -27.43 0.12
CA GLU A 112 -4.12 -28.52 0.69
C GLU A 112 -3.22 -28.00 1.82
N PRO A 113 -2.98 -28.78 2.89
CA PRO A 113 -2.09 -28.37 3.96
C PRO A 113 -0.70 -28.01 3.46
N ASN A 114 -0.16 -26.89 3.92
CA ASN A 114 1.21 -26.48 3.63
C ASN A 114 2.21 -27.50 4.20
N THR A 115 3.07 -28.05 3.33
CA THR A 115 4.09 -29.05 3.71
C THR A 115 5.50 -28.61 3.33
N THR A 116 6.49 -29.09 4.09
CA THR A 116 7.94 -28.89 3.87
C THR A 116 8.65 -30.26 3.98
N GLY A 117 9.96 -30.31 3.75
CA GLY A 117 10.77 -31.52 3.76
C GLY A 117 11.01 -32.11 2.36
N HIS A 118 10.70 -31.34 1.31
CA HIS A 118 10.99 -31.67 -0.09
C HIS A 118 12.09 -30.77 -0.69
N GLU A 119 12.46 -29.68 -0.03
CA GLU A 119 13.33 -28.63 -0.55
C GLU A 119 14.73 -29.14 -0.87
N ALA A 120 15.29 -30.02 -0.02
CA ALA A 120 16.61 -30.61 -0.27
C ALA A 120 16.60 -31.48 -1.54
N HIS A 121 15.53 -32.24 -1.76
CA HIS A 121 15.34 -33.05 -2.95
C HIS A 121 15.13 -32.17 -4.20
N ASP A 122 14.37 -31.08 -4.08
CA ASP A 122 14.12 -30.18 -5.19
C ASP A 122 15.38 -29.39 -5.59
N ILE A 123 16.13 -28.88 -4.61
CA ILE A 123 17.45 -28.27 -4.85
C ILE A 123 18.37 -29.27 -5.53
N TRP A 124 18.43 -30.52 -5.06
CA TRP A 124 19.22 -31.57 -5.70
C TRP A 124 18.78 -31.80 -7.15
N THR A 125 17.47 -31.82 -7.41
CA THR A 125 16.91 -31.99 -8.76
C THR A 125 17.36 -30.85 -9.68
N TRP A 126 17.34 -29.61 -9.20
CA TRP A 126 17.86 -28.45 -9.93
C TRP A 126 19.37 -28.56 -10.15
N GLN A 127 20.13 -28.98 -9.14
CA GLN A 127 21.58 -29.19 -9.25
C GLN A 127 21.90 -30.23 -10.32
N VAL A 128 21.20 -31.37 -10.36
CA VAL A 128 21.40 -32.37 -11.42
C VAL A 128 21.04 -31.79 -12.80
N ARG A 129 19.89 -31.12 -12.92
CA ARG A 129 19.39 -30.56 -14.18
C ARG A 129 20.33 -29.50 -14.77
N PHE A 130 20.93 -28.66 -13.94
CA PHE A 130 21.82 -27.57 -14.37
C PHE A 130 23.31 -27.90 -14.23
N GLY A 131 23.66 -29.19 -14.10
CA GLY A 131 25.05 -29.65 -14.10
C GLY A 131 25.85 -29.26 -12.85
N GLY A 132 25.21 -29.04 -11.72
CA GLY A 132 25.80 -28.83 -10.40
C GLY A 132 26.76 -29.94 -9.95
N GLN A 133 26.57 -31.15 -10.46
CA GLN A 133 27.50 -32.29 -10.27
C GLN A 133 28.91 -32.02 -10.83
N THR A 134 29.03 -31.13 -11.83
CA THR A 134 30.29 -30.87 -12.54
C THR A 134 31.14 -29.77 -11.89
N SER A 135 30.54 -28.93 -11.04
CA SER A 135 31.24 -27.83 -10.39
C SER A 135 30.48 -27.33 -9.15
N PRO A 136 31.17 -27.07 -8.03
CA PRO A 136 30.56 -26.48 -6.84
C PRO A 136 29.86 -25.15 -7.11
N ALA A 137 30.37 -24.33 -8.05
CA ALA A 137 29.75 -23.06 -8.42
C ALA A 137 28.38 -23.25 -9.10
N LYS A 138 28.23 -24.27 -9.95
CA LYS A 138 26.94 -24.61 -10.57
C LYS A 138 25.96 -25.18 -9.55
N ALA A 139 26.44 -25.96 -8.59
CA ALA A 139 25.61 -26.46 -7.50
C ALA A 139 25.05 -25.31 -6.64
N TRP A 140 25.88 -24.31 -6.36
CA TRP A 140 25.48 -23.07 -5.70
C TRP A 140 24.46 -22.29 -6.50
N LEU A 141 24.71 -22.09 -7.79
CA LEU A 141 23.79 -21.35 -8.66
C LEU A 141 22.41 -22.00 -8.72
N ALA A 142 22.34 -23.33 -8.81
CA ALA A 142 21.07 -24.07 -8.81
C ALA A 142 20.32 -23.94 -7.47
N ALA A 143 21.03 -24.03 -6.34
CA ALA A 143 20.43 -23.82 -5.02
C ALA A 143 19.93 -22.38 -4.85
N PHE A 144 20.75 -21.39 -5.21
CA PHE A 144 20.37 -19.98 -5.21
C PHE A 144 19.15 -19.73 -6.10
N ALA A 145 19.14 -20.32 -7.30
CA ALA A 145 18.04 -20.17 -8.24
C ALA A 145 16.73 -20.74 -7.67
N TYR A 146 16.77 -21.92 -7.07
CA TYR A 146 15.60 -22.51 -6.42
C TYR A 146 15.14 -21.68 -5.21
N THR A 147 16.06 -21.26 -4.34
CA THR A 147 15.71 -20.60 -3.07
C THR A 147 15.28 -19.15 -3.24
N TYR A 148 15.86 -18.40 -4.19
CA TYR A 148 15.63 -16.95 -4.30
C TYR A 148 15.07 -16.55 -5.66
N LEU A 149 15.66 -17.05 -6.75
CA LEU A 149 15.23 -16.64 -8.10
C LEU A 149 13.83 -17.16 -8.42
N LEU A 150 13.50 -18.40 -8.05
CA LEU A 150 12.20 -18.99 -8.33
C LEU A 150 11.07 -18.24 -7.60
N PRO A 151 11.12 -18.01 -6.27
CA PRO A 151 10.16 -17.14 -5.59
C PRO A 151 10.04 -15.75 -6.22
N PHE A 152 11.18 -15.11 -6.56
CA PHE A 152 11.19 -13.81 -7.22
C PHE A 152 10.46 -13.83 -8.57
N VAL A 153 10.71 -14.85 -9.40
CA VAL A 153 10.03 -15.05 -10.69
C VAL A 153 8.54 -15.28 -10.50
N LYS A 154 8.14 -16.12 -9.53
CA LYS A 154 6.73 -16.39 -9.23
C LYS A 154 6.00 -15.13 -8.78
N ILE A 155 6.59 -14.35 -7.87
CA ILE A 155 6.01 -13.08 -7.40
C ILE A 155 5.94 -12.05 -8.53
N SER A 156 7.00 -11.93 -9.34
CA SER A 156 7.01 -11.03 -10.49
C SER A 156 5.93 -11.41 -11.52
N PHE A 157 5.73 -12.71 -11.73
CA PHE A 157 4.65 -13.22 -12.57
C PHE A 157 3.28 -12.96 -11.96
N ALA A 158 3.12 -13.07 -10.64
CA ALA A 158 1.89 -12.72 -9.93
C ALA A 158 1.55 -11.22 -10.08
N PHE A 159 2.55 -10.32 -9.99
CA PHE A 159 2.36 -8.90 -10.31
C PHE A 159 1.88 -8.71 -11.74
N PHE A 160 2.48 -9.39 -12.71
CA PHE A 160 2.05 -9.32 -14.10
C PHE A 160 0.60 -9.79 -14.30
N ILE A 161 0.20 -10.92 -13.69
CA ILE A 161 -1.17 -11.43 -13.77
C ILE A 161 -2.16 -10.45 -13.14
N LEU A 162 -1.84 -9.92 -11.95
CA LEU A 162 -2.71 -8.96 -11.26
C LEU A 162 -2.85 -7.65 -12.07
N ASP A 163 -1.75 -7.07 -12.56
CA ASP A 163 -1.76 -5.87 -13.40
C ASP A 163 -2.59 -6.09 -14.67
N SER A 164 -2.46 -7.25 -15.29
CA SER A 164 -3.22 -7.60 -16.50
C SER A 164 -4.72 -7.70 -16.19
N TRP A 165 -5.07 -8.43 -15.15
CA TRP A 165 -6.46 -8.59 -14.71
C TRP A 165 -7.11 -7.24 -14.41
N GLN A 166 -6.44 -6.44 -13.57
CA GLN A 166 -6.88 -5.13 -13.16
C GLN A 166 -7.00 -4.17 -14.35
N TYR A 167 -5.97 -4.08 -15.22
CA TYR A 167 -6.00 -3.20 -16.38
C TYR A 167 -7.21 -3.47 -17.29
N PHE A 168 -7.40 -4.73 -17.72
CA PHE A 168 -8.44 -5.04 -18.70
C PHE A 168 -9.84 -4.87 -18.13
N LEU A 169 -10.09 -5.27 -16.88
CA LEU A 169 -11.38 -5.05 -16.23
C LEU A 169 -11.62 -3.56 -15.97
N HIS A 170 -10.63 -2.84 -15.47
CA HIS A 170 -10.74 -1.42 -15.19
C HIS A 170 -11.04 -0.64 -16.47
N ARG A 171 -10.30 -0.89 -17.55
CA ARG A 171 -10.57 -0.32 -18.87
C ARG A 171 -11.95 -0.70 -19.39
N ALA A 172 -12.37 -1.96 -19.29
CA ALA A 172 -13.69 -2.40 -19.73
C ALA A 172 -14.80 -1.64 -18.99
N MET A 173 -14.65 -1.46 -17.68
CA MET A 173 -15.61 -0.71 -16.88
C MET A 173 -15.68 0.76 -17.30
N HIS A 174 -14.59 1.37 -17.73
CA HIS A 174 -14.63 2.72 -18.28
C HIS A 174 -15.11 2.81 -19.73
N GLN A 175 -14.85 1.81 -20.56
CA GLN A 175 -15.28 1.84 -21.96
C GLN A 175 -16.79 1.62 -22.12
N SER A 176 -17.41 0.85 -21.22
CA SER A 176 -18.86 0.62 -21.24
C SER A 176 -19.60 1.47 -20.21
N LYS A 177 -20.56 2.28 -20.66
CA LYS A 177 -21.44 3.10 -19.78
C LYS A 177 -22.19 2.26 -18.74
N TRP A 178 -22.62 1.05 -19.10
CA TRP A 178 -23.34 0.15 -18.19
C TRP A 178 -22.44 -0.35 -17.07
N LEU A 179 -21.30 -0.97 -17.44
CA LEU A 179 -20.27 -1.40 -16.49
C LEU A 179 -19.82 -0.27 -15.56
N TYR A 180 -19.50 0.91 -16.10
CA TYR A 180 -19.13 2.09 -15.30
C TYR A 180 -20.20 2.42 -14.27
N LYS A 181 -21.44 2.65 -14.71
CA LYS A 181 -22.54 3.06 -13.82
C LYS A 181 -22.84 2.00 -12.76
N LYS A 182 -22.71 0.72 -13.12
CA LYS A 182 -23.07 -0.39 -12.23
C LYS A 182 -21.98 -0.69 -11.19
N PHE A 183 -20.72 -0.64 -11.58
CA PHE A 183 -19.59 -1.07 -10.75
C PHE A 183 -18.75 0.13 -10.34
N HIS A 184 -18.01 0.70 -11.29
CA HIS A 184 -16.88 1.58 -11.01
C HIS A 184 -17.22 3.05 -10.70
N SER A 185 -18.45 3.50 -11.00
CA SER A 185 -18.86 4.90 -10.74
C SER A 185 -18.93 5.25 -9.25
N ARG A 186 -19.08 4.24 -8.36
CA ARG A 186 -19.04 4.44 -6.92
C ARG A 186 -17.64 4.84 -6.47
N HIS A 187 -16.62 4.15 -7.00
CA HIS A 187 -15.22 4.46 -6.75
C HIS A 187 -14.89 5.89 -7.16
N HIS A 188 -15.30 6.31 -8.36
CA HIS A 188 -15.14 7.68 -8.87
C HIS A 188 -16.00 8.75 -8.19
N ARG A 189 -16.77 8.43 -7.13
CA ARG A 189 -17.30 9.46 -6.22
C ARG A 189 -16.19 10.09 -5.39
N LEU A 190 -15.08 9.37 -5.18
CA LEU A 190 -13.83 9.91 -4.64
C LEU A 190 -13.04 10.60 -5.73
N TYR A 191 -13.48 11.80 -6.08
CA TYR A 191 -12.83 12.62 -7.10
C TYR A 191 -11.39 13.03 -6.73
N VAL A 192 -11.15 13.27 -5.44
CA VAL A 192 -9.84 13.51 -4.84
C VAL A 192 -9.54 12.28 -3.99
N PRO A 193 -8.70 11.35 -4.48
CA PRO A 193 -8.34 10.14 -3.76
C PRO A 193 -7.65 10.44 -2.43
N TYR A 194 -7.88 9.58 -1.45
CA TYR A 194 -7.16 9.53 -0.19
C TYR A 194 -7.03 8.08 0.27
N ALA A 195 -6.00 7.79 1.09
CA ALA A 195 -5.55 6.43 1.39
C ALA A 195 -6.66 5.45 1.84
N ILE A 196 -7.50 5.85 2.80
CA ILE A 196 -8.61 5.01 3.31
C ILE A 196 -9.70 4.76 2.26
N GLY A 197 -9.75 5.58 1.20
CA GLY A 197 -10.66 5.43 0.08
C GLY A 197 -10.21 4.44 -0.99
N ALA A 198 -9.04 3.82 -0.85
CA ALA A 198 -8.46 2.93 -1.86
C ALA A 198 -9.36 1.74 -2.20
N LEU A 199 -10.08 1.19 -1.21
CA LEU A 199 -11.07 0.11 -1.41
C LEU A 199 -12.51 0.65 -1.34
N TYR A 200 -12.74 1.92 -1.65
CA TYR A 200 -14.10 2.44 -1.77
C TYR A 200 -14.68 2.06 -3.12
N ASN A 201 -15.31 0.89 -3.20
CA ASN A 201 -15.94 0.41 -4.43
C ASN A 201 -17.24 -0.34 -4.14
N THR A 202 -17.90 -0.85 -5.18
CA THR A 202 -19.06 -1.72 -4.96
C THR A 202 -18.61 -3.11 -4.53
N ALA A 203 -19.36 -3.79 -3.65
CA ALA A 203 -18.96 -5.11 -3.14
C ALA A 203 -18.62 -6.13 -4.25
N LEU A 204 -19.38 -6.13 -5.36
CA LEU A 204 -19.10 -7.03 -6.48
C LEU A 204 -17.85 -6.63 -7.28
N GLU A 205 -17.58 -5.33 -7.38
CA GLU A 205 -16.34 -4.84 -7.99
C GLU A 205 -15.13 -5.21 -7.15
N GLY A 206 -15.18 -5.02 -5.83
CA GLY A 206 -14.12 -5.43 -4.93
C GLY A 206 -13.84 -6.94 -4.95
N VAL A 207 -14.88 -7.77 -5.09
CA VAL A 207 -14.69 -9.22 -5.31
C VAL A 207 -14.03 -9.49 -6.66
N LEU A 208 -14.54 -8.87 -7.73
CA LEU A 208 -14.09 -9.17 -9.09
C LEU A 208 -12.67 -8.64 -9.36
N MET A 209 -12.36 -7.42 -8.95
CA MET A 209 -11.05 -6.79 -9.19
C MET A 209 -10.02 -7.30 -8.20
N ASP A 210 -10.33 -7.28 -6.92
CA ASP A 210 -9.33 -7.52 -5.88
C ASP A 210 -9.23 -9.00 -5.54
N SER A 211 -10.33 -9.65 -5.14
CA SER A 211 -10.28 -11.06 -4.71
C SER A 211 -10.03 -12.03 -5.86
N CYS A 212 -10.80 -11.93 -6.95
CA CYS A 212 -10.60 -12.81 -8.09
C CYS A 212 -9.26 -12.54 -8.80
N GLY A 213 -8.85 -11.27 -8.90
CA GLY A 213 -7.55 -10.91 -9.48
C GLY A 213 -6.37 -11.45 -8.67
N ALA A 214 -6.36 -11.18 -7.36
CA ALA A 214 -5.30 -11.65 -6.48
C ALA A 214 -5.31 -13.19 -6.34
N GLY A 215 -6.49 -13.81 -6.27
CA GLY A 215 -6.64 -15.27 -6.24
C GLY A 215 -6.16 -15.94 -7.53
N LEU A 216 -6.45 -15.36 -8.70
CA LEU A 216 -5.94 -15.86 -9.97
C LEU A 216 -4.41 -15.73 -10.04
N ALA A 217 -3.86 -14.59 -9.62
CA ALA A 217 -2.41 -14.37 -9.56
C ALA A 217 -1.72 -15.37 -8.62
N TYR A 218 -2.30 -15.63 -7.45
CA TYR A 218 -1.87 -16.62 -6.48
C TYR A 218 -1.78 -18.02 -7.10
N MET A 219 -2.90 -18.51 -7.65
CA MET A 219 -3.01 -19.86 -8.19
C MET A 219 -2.12 -20.07 -9.41
N VAL A 220 -2.17 -19.16 -10.39
CA VAL A 220 -1.47 -19.32 -11.69
C VAL A 220 0.04 -19.20 -11.52
N SER A 221 0.50 -18.39 -10.57
CA SER A 221 1.93 -18.25 -10.28
C SER A 221 2.47 -19.34 -9.35
N GLY A 222 1.59 -20.23 -8.86
CA GLY A 222 1.92 -21.32 -7.96
C GLY A 222 2.55 -20.85 -6.65
N LEU A 223 2.18 -19.66 -6.16
CA LEU A 223 2.72 -19.13 -4.91
C LEU A 223 2.40 -20.11 -3.77
N THR A 224 3.34 -20.27 -2.85
CA THR A 224 3.09 -20.86 -1.55
C THR A 224 2.27 -19.89 -0.70
N THR A 225 1.59 -20.38 0.33
CA THR A 225 0.84 -19.54 1.27
C THR A 225 1.69 -18.39 1.84
N ARG A 226 2.97 -18.64 2.17
CA ARG A 226 3.88 -17.60 2.69
C ARG A 226 4.27 -16.55 1.66
N GLU A 227 4.51 -16.96 0.41
CA GLU A 227 4.71 -16.02 -0.69
C GLU A 227 3.42 -15.21 -0.96
N ALA A 228 2.25 -15.84 -0.80
CA ALA A 228 0.96 -15.18 -0.94
C ALA A 228 0.71 -14.12 0.14
N ILE A 229 1.05 -14.40 1.41
CA ILE A 229 1.01 -13.40 2.49
C ILE A 229 1.79 -12.16 2.08
N TRP A 230 3.04 -12.34 1.61
CA TRP A 230 3.87 -11.22 1.17
C TRP A 230 3.24 -10.48 -0.02
N PHE A 231 2.82 -11.22 -1.06
CA PHE A 231 2.20 -10.67 -2.26
C PHE A 231 0.91 -9.88 -1.96
N PHE A 232 0.01 -10.40 -1.13
CA PHE A 232 -1.23 -9.73 -0.75
C PHE A 232 -0.96 -8.49 0.10
N CYS A 233 -0.05 -8.56 1.08
CA CYS A 233 0.29 -7.39 1.89
C CYS A 233 0.95 -6.29 1.04
N PHE A 234 1.89 -6.66 0.18
CA PHE A 234 2.57 -5.73 -0.71
C PHE A 234 1.60 -5.06 -1.69
N SER A 235 0.72 -5.84 -2.31
CA SER A 235 -0.32 -5.33 -3.23
C SER A 235 -1.27 -4.38 -2.51
N THR A 236 -1.70 -4.72 -1.29
CA THR A 236 -2.58 -3.85 -0.50
C THR A 236 -1.91 -2.54 -0.12
N LEU A 237 -0.66 -2.59 0.36
CA LEU A 237 0.11 -1.38 0.68
C LEU A 237 0.28 -0.49 -0.56
N LYS A 238 0.58 -1.10 -1.72
CA LYS A 238 0.71 -0.39 -2.98
C LYS A 238 -0.59 0.29 -3.40
N THR A 239 -1.72 -0.42 -3.34
CA THR A 239 -3.04 0.16 -3.67
C THR A 239 -3.39 1.32 -2.74
N VAL A 240 -3.06 1.25 -1.45
CA VAL A 240 -3.25 2.36 -0.51
C VAL A 240 -2.35 3.54 -0.86
N ASP A 241 -1.08 3.31 -1.20
CA ASP A 241 -0.16 4.36 -1.64
C ASP A 241 -0.63 5.05 -2.93
N ASP A 242 -1.14 4.30 -3.91
CA ASP A 242 -1.68 4.87 -5.16
C ASP A 242 -2.87 5.80 -4.94
N HIS A 243 -3.53 5.69 -3.78
CA HIS A 243 -4.63 6.57 -3.40
C HIS A 243 -4.23 7.57 -2.32
N CYS A 244 -2.99 7.62 -1.87
CA CYS A 244 -2.65 8.31 -0.63
C CYS A 244 -2.91 9.82 -0.67
N GLY A 245 -2.93 10.41 -1.87
CA GLY A 245 -3.14 11.84 -2.07
C GLY A 245 -1.86 12.68 -1.90
N TYR A 246 -0.71 12.02 -1.74
CA TYR A 246 0.59 12.63 -1.55
C TYR A 246 1.60 12.16 -2.60
N CYS A 247 2.39 13.10 -3.10
CA CYS A 247 3.52 12.86 -3.99
C CYS A 247 4.82 13.03 -3.19
N ILE A 248 5.21 11.99 -2.45
CA ILE A 248 6.34 12.03 -1.51
C ILE A 248 7.60 11.53 -2.24
N PRO A 249 8.67 12.34 -2.35
CA PRO A 249 9.81 12.01 -3.21
C PRO A 249 10.69 10.87 -2.69
N TRP A 250 10.53 10.46 -1.42
CA TRP A 250 11.22 9.33 -0.81
C TRP A 250 10.31 8.13 -0.54
N ASP A 251 9.08 8.13 -1.06
CA ASP A 251 8.21 6.97 -0.95
C ASP A 251 8.77 5.82 -1.82
N PRO A 252 9.09 4.65 -1.23
CA PRO A 252 9.67 3.54 -1.98
C PRO A 252 8.72 3.01 -3.07
N PHE A 253 7.40 3.01 -2.87
CA PHE A 253 6.46 2.58 -3.89
C PHE A 253 6.46 3.55 -5.08
N GLN A 254 6.42 4.85 -4.80
CA GLN A 254 6.40 5.87 -5.86
C GLN A 254 7.73 5.98 -6.62
N ILE A 255 8.86 5.60 -5.99
CA ILE A 255 10.16 5.49 -6.65
C ILE A 255 10.24 4.24 -7.53
N LEU A 256 9.78 3.09 -7.01
CA LEU A 256 9.96 1.80 -7.67
C LEU A 256 8.96 1.58 -8.81
N PHE A 257 7.73 2.10 -8.68
CA PHE A 257 6.63 1.80 -9.59
C PHE A 257 6.18 3.02 -10.39
N PRO A 258 5.96 2.88 -11.71
CA PRO A 258 5.50 3.98 -12.55
C PRO A 258 4.02 4.32 -12.32
N ASN A 259 3.21 3.37 -11.86
CA ASN A 259 1.91 3.72 -11.27
C ASN A 259 2.18 4.22 -9.84
N ASN A 260 1.73 5.42 -9.55
CA ASN A 260 1.86 6.09 -8.25
C ASN A 260 0.64 6.99 -8.00
N ALA A 261 0.64 7.67 -6.84
CA ALA A 261 -0.44 8.56 -6.42
C ALA A 261 -0.86 9.59 -7.48
N VAL A 262 0.09 10.20 -8.20
CA VAL A 262 -0.25 11.18 -9.26
C VAL A 262 -0.87 10.51 -10.48
N TYR A 263 -0.31 9.36 -10.89
CA TYR A 263 -0.83 8.60 -12.03
C TYR A 263 -2.29 8.25 -11.85
N HIS A 264 -2.63 7.76 -10.65
CA HIS A 264 -3.97 7.36 -10.28
C HIS A 264 -4.88 8.56 -10.01
N ASP A 265 -4.36 9.63 -9.40
CA ASP A 265 -5.11 10.88 -9.20
C ASP A 265 -5.60 11.46 -10.54
N ILE A 266 -4.74 11.51 -11.57
CA ILE A 266 -5.12 11.94 -12.93
C ILE A 266 -6.31 11.12 -13.44
N HIS A 267 -6.32 9.80 -13.20
CA HIS A 267 -7.41 8.92 -13.62
C HIS A 267 -8.75 9.30 -12.97
N HIS A 268 -8.76 9.66 -11.69
CA HIS A 268 -9.97 10.12 -10.98
C HIS A 268 -10.47 11.49 -11.46
N GLN A 269 -9.61 12.28 -12.09
CA GLN A 269 -10.03 13.56 -12.66
C GLN A 269 -10.95 13.35 -13.87
N SER A 270 -11.95 14.22 -14.02
CA SER A 270 -12.91 14.16 -15.16
C SER A 270 -12.24 14.18 -16.53
N PHE A 271 -11.08 14.84 -16.65
CA PHE A 271 -10.32 14.90 -17.90
C PHE A 271 -9.45 13.65 -18.14
N GLY A 272 -9.12 12.88 -17.09
CA GLY A 272 -8.28 11.69 -17.15
C GLY A 272 -9.02 10.36 -16.98
N ILE A 273 -10.34 10.39 -16.76
CA ILE A 273 -11.20 9.20 -16.55
C ILE A 273 -11.17 8.16 -17.69
N LYS A 274 -10.64 8.52 -18.87
CA LYS A 274 -10.47 7.59 -20.01
C LYS A 274 -9.01 7.25 -20.30
N THR A 275 -8.13 7.50 -19.35
CA THR A 275 -6.69 7.24 -19.43
C THR A 275 -6.19 6.60 -18.12
N ASN A 276 -4.97 6.09 -18.10
CA ASN A 276 -4.30 5.58 -16.90
C ASN A 276 -5.06 4.43 -16.20
N PHE A 277 -5.42 3.38 -16.93
CA PHE A 277 -6.19 2.25 -16.38
C PHE A 277 -5.33 1.22 -15.63
N SER A 278 -4.03 1.19 -15.88
CA SER A 278 -3.09 0.24 -15.28
C SER A 278 -3.01 0.45 -13.79
N GLN A 279 -3.14 -0.63 -13.02
CA GLN A 279 -2.96 -0.69 -11.57
C GLN A 279 -2.73 -2.14 -11.13
N PRO A 280 -2.06 -2.40 -9.99
CA PRO A 280 -1.47 -1.40 -9.10
C PRO A 280 0.02 -1.11 -9.38
N PHE A 281 0.76 -1.91 -10.15
CA PHE A 281 2.22 -1.79 -10.20
C PHE A 281 2.75 -1.02 -11.40
N PHE A 282 2.55 -1.53 -12.61
CA PHE A 282 3.23 -1.04 -13.81
C PHE A 282 2.25 -0.43 -14.82
N THR A 283 2.73 0.51 -15.63
CA THR A 283 1.90 1.25 -16.62
C THR A 283 2.06 0.73 -18.04
N PHE A 284 2.68 -0.44 -18.23
CA PHE A 284 3.04 -0.91 -19.57
C PHE A 284 1.80 -1.21 -20.43
N TRP A 285 0.68 -1.65 -19.86
CA TRP A 285 -0.55 -1.87 -20.62
C TRP A 285 -1.12 -0.57 -21.20
N ASP A 286 -1.12 0.51 -20.42
CA ASP A 286 -1.49 1.84 -20.92
C ASP A 286 -0.57 2.32 -22.04
N ARG A 287 0.74 2.04 -21.97
CA ARG A 287 1.69 2.38 -23.03
C ARG A 287 1.49 1.55 -24.30
N ILE A 288 1.34 0.23 -24.15
CA ILE A 288 1.15 -0.71 -25.27
C ILE A 288 -0.15 -0.40 -26.02
N LEU A 289 -1.21 -0.07 -25.29
CA LEU A 289 -2.55 0.13 -25.85
C LEU A 289 -2.93 1.60 -26.01
N ASN A 290 -1.96 2.50 -25.83
CA ASN A 290 -2.09 3.94 -26.00
C ASN A 290 -3.25 4.56 -25.20
N THR A 291 -3.34 4.20 -23.92
CA THR A 291 -4.30 4.75 -22.95
C THR A 291 -3.62 5.52 -21.81
N GLU A 292 -2.32 5.78 -21.88
CA GLU A 292 -1.59 6.65 -20.93
C GLU A 292 -1.95 8.13 -21.15
N TYR A 293 -2.13 8.88 -20.07
CA TYR A 293 -2.38 10.32 -20.14
C TYR A 293 -1.11 11.08 -20.55
N HIS A 294 -1.15 11.79 -21.68
CA HIS A 294 0.01 12.52 -22.20
C HIS A 294 0.32 13.84 -21.47
N GLY A 295 -0.63 14.40 -20.71
CA GLY A 295 -0.49 15.70 -20.03
C GLY A 295 0.16 15.65 -18.65
N THR A 296 0.67 14.50 -18.21
CA THR A 296 1.12 14.25 -16.82
C THR A 296 2.16 15.27 -16.35
N ARG A 297 3.15 15.63 -17.19
CA ARG A 297 4.19 16.60 -16.82
C ARG A 297 3.61 17.99 -16.53
N GLY A 298 2.69 18.46 -17.37
CA GLY A 298 2.03 19.74 -17.19
C GLY A 298 1.12 19.73 -15.96
N TYR A 299 0.42 18.61 -15.72
CA TYR A 299 -0.40 18.42 -14.53
C TYR A 299 0.42 18.51 -13.24
N VAL A 300 1.51 17.74 -13.16
CA VAL A 300 2.43 17.74 -12.00
C VAL A 300 2.99 19.13 -11.75
N GLN A 301 3.44 19.83 -12.80
CA GLN A 301 4.00 21.17 -12.65
C GLN A 301 2.96 22.15 -12.08
N LYS A 302 1.74 22.13 -12.63
CA LYS A 302 0.65 22.97 -12.16
C LYS A 302 0.26 22.66 -10.71
N GLN A 303 0.18 21.38 -10.33
CA GLN A 303 -0.14 21.02 -8.95
C GLN A 303 0.97 21.46 -7.98
N LYS A 304 2.25 21.31 -8.35
CA LYS A 304 3.36 21.83 -7.54
C LYS A 304 3.28 23.34 -7.32
N GLU A 305 2.90 24.09 -8.34
CA GLU A 305 2.72 25.55 -8.24
C GLU A 305 1.56 25.91 -7.29
N ILE A 306 0.41 25.22 -7.43
CA ILE A 306 -0.76 25.40 -6.56
C ILE A 306 -0.41 25.06 -5.10
N THR A 307 0.19 23.89 -4.87
CA THR A 307 0.58 23.44 -3.53
C THR A 307 1.61 24.39 -2.92
N ALA A 308 2.62 24.83 -3.67
CA ALA A 308 3.61 25.78 -3.17
C ALA A 308 3.00 27.15 -2.82
N GLN A 309 2.05 27.64 -3.62
CA GLN A 309 1.35 28.89 -3.34
C GLN A 309 0.48 28.75 -2.08
N LYS A 310 -0.38 27.73 -2.02
CA LYS A 310 -1.25 27.48 -0.86
C LYS A 310 -0.45 27.24 0.41
N TYR A 311 0.68 26.54 0.32
CA TYR A 311 1.57 26.32 1.45
C TYR A 311 2.14 27.64 2.00
N LYS A 312 2.51 28.59 1.12
CA LYS A 312 2.93 29.93 1.56
C LYS A 312 1.80 30.67 2.28
N GLU A 313 0.60 30.68 1.70
CA GLU A 313 -0.58 31.31 2.31
C GLU A 313 -0.91 30.69 3.69
N TRP A 314 -0.80 29.37 3.79
CA TRP A 314 -0.96 28.60 5.02
C TRP A 314 0.08 28.97 6.09
N VAL A 315 1.37 29.09 5.74
CA VAL A 315 2.43 29.52 6.66
C VAL A 315 2.18 30.96 7.13
N GLU A 316 1.84 31.86 6.20
CA GLU A 316 1.57 33.27 6.48
C GLU A 316 0.41 33.43 7.47
N SER A 317 -0.72 32.74 7.24
CA SER A 317 -1.89 32.78 8.14
C SER A 317 -1.57 32.35 9.58
N ARG A 318 -0.72 31.34 9.78
CA ARG A 318 -0.30 30.84 11.09
C ARG A 318 0.74 31.72 11.78
N SER A 319 1.66 32.31 11.00
CA SER A 319 2.63 33.28 11.53
C SER A 319 1.95 34.60 11.93
N GLY A 320 0.94 35.02 11.17
CA GLY A 320 0.08 36.16 11.49
C GLY A 320 -0.73 35.93 12.76
N SER A 321 -1.37 34.76 12.91
CA SER A 321 -2.14 34.43 14.12
C SER A 321 -1.27 34.39 15.37
N SER A 322 -0.05 33.84 15.30
CA SER A 322 0.86 33.83 16.45
C SER A 322 1.29 35.24 16.87
N SER A 323 1.46 36.16 15.91
CA SER A 323 1.81 37.56 16.19
C SER A 323 0.64 38.36 16.77
N GLU A 324 -0.59 38.08 16.34
CA GLU A 324 -1.81 38.69 16.90
C GLU A 324 -2.11 38.17 18.31
N ASP A 325 -1.91 36.88 18.56
CA ASP A 325 -2.07 36.28 19.88
C ASP A 325 -0.99 36.78 20.88
N GLU A 326 0.27 36.94 20.43
CA GLU A 326 1.30 37.61 21.24
C GLU A 326 0.96 39.08 21.52
N ASN A 327 0.45 39.82 20.53
CA ASN A 327 0.07 41.22 20.71
C ASN A 327 -1.16 41.37 21.61
N LYS A 328 -2.15 40.48 21.53
CA LYS A 328 -3.27 40.42 22.48
C LYS A 328 -2.81 40.05 23.88
N ALA A 329 -1.93 39.07 24.03
CA ALA A 329 -1.37 38.70 25.33
C ALA A 329 -0.62 39.87 25.98
N LYS A 330 0.23 40.58 25.22
CA LYS A 330 0.91 41.81 25.66
C LYS A 330 -0.06 42.94 25.98
N ALA A 331 -1.09 43.17 25.16
CA ALA A 331 -2.10 44.19 25.42
C ALA A 331 -2.91 43.90 26.70
N THR A 332 -3.19 42.63 26.98
CA THR A 332 -3.89 42.20 28.20
C THR A 332 -3.00 42.35 29.44
N GLU A 333 -1.69 42.10 29.32
CA GLU A 333 -0.72 42.34 30.39
C GLU A 333 -0.55 43.85 30.70
N VAL A 334 -0.56 44.69 29.66
CA VAL A 334 -0.49 46.16 29.79
C VAL A 334 -1.78 46.72 30.43
N ALA A 335 -2.95 46.21 30.06
CA ALA A 335 -4.23 46.58 30.67
C ALA A 335 -4.35 46.12 32.13
N GLY A 336 -3.77 44.97 32.49
CA GLY A 336 -3.71 44.48 33.87
C GLY A 336 -2.79 45.31 34.77
N LYS A 337 -1.77 45.97 34.22
CA LYS A 337 -0.89 46.89 34.96
C LYS A 337 -1.46 48.30 35.13
N SER A 338 -2.39 48.74 34.27
CA SER A 338 -3.01 50.07 34.39
C SER A 338 -4.17 50.14 35.39
N THR A 339 -4.71 49.02 35.86
CA THR A 339 -5.81 48.97 36.85
C THR A 339 -5.32 48.70 38.28
N GLY A 340 -4.02 48.47 38.49
CA GLY A 340 -3.43 48.17 39.81
C GLY A 340 -2.90 49.38 40.60
N ALA A 341 -3.09 50.62 40.11
CA ALA A 341 -2.54 51.83 40.73
C ALA A 341 -3.64 52.83 41.14
N SER A 342 -4.65 52.38 41.88
CA SER A 342 -5.47 53.27 42.71
C SER A 342 -6.24 52.43 43.72
N THR A 343 -5.74 52.41 44.96
CA THR A 343 -6.43 52.23 46.26
C THR A 343 -5.55 51.47 47.25
N SER A 344 -4.47 52.14 47.68
CA SER A 344 -3.87 51.88 48.98
C SER A 344 -4.26 53.03 49.89
N GLU A 345 -5.31 52.88 50.69
CA GLU A 345 -5.40 53.47 52.03
C GLU A 345 -6.70 53.08 52.76
N GLN A 346 -6.50 52.68 54.02
CA GLN A 346 -7.42 52.72 55.18
C GLN A 346 -8.15 51.45 55.69
N VAL A 347 -7.64 50.99 56.85
CA VAL A 347 -8.36 50.63 58.11
C VAL A 347 -9.02 49.24 58.13
N VAL A 348 -8.43 48.19 58.73
CA VAL A 348 -8.24 47.84 60.17
C VAL A 348 -9.54 47.66 60.97
N SER A 349 -9.67 46.47 61.59
CA SER A 349 -10.66 46.04 62.61
C SER A 349 -12.00 45.54 62.03
N SER A 350 -12.60 44.41 62.40
CA SER A 350 -12.55 43.64 63.65
C SER A 350 -12.92 42.16 63.44
N ARG A 351 -12.47 41.35 64.40
CA ARG A 351 -12.66 39.91 64.61
C ARG A 351 -14.00 39.61 65.31
N LEU A 352 -14.46 38.35 65.18
CA LEU A 352 -15.41 37.60 66.03
C LEU A 352 -16.91 37.91 65.80
N GLU A 353 -17.67 36.95 65.26
CA GLU A 353 -18.30 35.81 65.95
C GLU A 353 -18.51 34.64 64.98
#